data_AF-F4GIL2-F1
#
_entry.id   AF-F4GIL2-F1
#
_cell.length_a   1.000
_cell.length_b   1.000
_cell.length_c   1.000
_cell.angle_alpha   90.00
_cell.angle_beta   90.00
_cell.angle_gamma   90.00
#
_symmetry.space_group_name_H-M   'P 1'
#
loop_
_entity.id
_entity.type
_entity.pdbx_description
1 polymer ?
#
loop_
_entity_poly.entity_id
_entity_poly.type
_entity_poly.pdbx_seq_one_letter_code
_entity_poly.pdbx_strand_id
1 'polypeptide(L)'
;MEWFNKYLFIGIGIGLVVALVAVIWLSIKKAREQKESKKEIARLKAMLTDRMDLESEGLSKLKAEVVELKQQNENLRISIHTFSQRPGRAELSRLQVYQQAADRLTINSPGFGSAWQSALKESEAEFKKTFLGLQPFIRKIIPLKNNARLIEDATVEEQS
;
A
#
# COMPACT_ATOMS: atom_id res chain seq x y z
N MET A 1 62.83 10.84 71.33
CA MET A 1 62.50 10.56 69.91
C MET A 1 61.17 9.80 69.73
N GLU A 2 60.57 9.23 70.78
CA GLU A 2 59.27 8.52 70.74
C GLU A 2 58.04 9.40 70.48
N TRP A 3 58.07 10.67 70.89
CA TRP A 3 56.93 11.58 70.81
C TRP A 3 56.58 11.93 69.36
N PHE A 4 57.59 12.18 68.50
CA PHE A 4 57.40 12.54 67.09
C PHE A 4 56.78 11.41 66.26
N ASN A 5 57.20 10.15 66.48
CA ASN A 5 56.64 8.99 65.79
C ASN A 5 55.14 8.84 66.06
N LYS A 6 54.68 9.10 67.29
CA LYS A 6 53.25 9.01 67.63
C LYS A 6 52.39 9.97 66.81
N TYR A 7 52.79 11.23 66.63
CA TYR A 7 52.00 12.18 65.83
C TYR A 7 51.99 11.82 64.34
N LEU A 8 53.09 11.28 63.80
CA LEU A 8 53.13 10.82 62.41
C LEU A 8 52.17 9.63 62.17
N PHE A 9 52.13 8.65 63.07
CA PHE A 9 51.22 7.52 62.95
C PHE A 9 49.74 7.93 63.07
N ILE A 10 49.41 8.89 63.94
CA ILE A 10 48.06 9.46 64.03
C ILE A 10 47.67 10.21 62.75
N GLY A 11 48.58 11.02 62.18
CA GLY A 11 48.31 11.77 60.94
C GLY A 11 48.09 10.87 59.73
N ILE A 12 48.90 9.82 59.59
CA ILE A 12 48.74 8.81 58.52
C ILE A 12 47.44 8.04 58.71
N GLY A 13 47.09 7.66 59.95
CA GLY A 13 45.83 6.97 60.25
C GLY A 13 44.60 7.79 59.85
N ILE A 14 44.58 9.09 60.18
CA ILE A 14 43.47 9.98 59.83
C ILE A 14 43.38 10.17 58.30
N GLY A 15 44.52 10.39 57.63
CA GLY A 15 44.55 10.51 56.16
C GLY A 15 44.02 9.25 55.45
N LEU A 16 44.35 8.07 55.97
CA LEU A 16 43.92 6.79 55.41
C LEU A 16 42.41 6.57 55.59
N VAL A 17 41.86 6.95 56.75
CA VAL A 17 40.41 6.90 57.00
C VAL A 17 39.65 7.85 56.08
N VAL A 18 40.12 9.10 55.91
CA VAL A 18 39.49 10.07 55.01
C VAL A 18 39.55 9.61 53.55
N ALA A 19 40.69 9.05 53.12
CA ALA A 19 40.82 8.48 51.78
C ALA A 19 39.87 7.29 51.56
N LEU A 20 39.72 6.39 52.53
CA LEU A 20 38.77 5.28 52.46
C LEU A 20 37.33 5.76 52.31
N VAL A 21 36.92 6.74 53.12
CA VAL A 21 35.56 7.30 53.06
C VAL A 21 35.31 7.95 51.69
N ALA A 22 36.27 8.72 51.17
CA ALA A 22 36.16 9.34 49.85
C ALA A 22 36.02 8.31 48.72
N VAL A 23 36.81 7.24 48.75
CA VAL A 23 36.76 6.15 47.76
C VAL A 23 35.41 5.43 47.81
N ILE A 24 34.90 5.14 49.01
CA ILE A 24 33.59 4.51 49.19
C ILE A 24 32.48 5.39 48.60
N TRP A 25 32.52 6.70 48.89
CA TRP A 25 31.53 7.66 48.36
C TRP A 25 31.54 7.75 46.83
N LEU A 26 32.73 7.88 46.23
CA LEU A 26 32.86 7.91 44.76
C LEU A 26 32.39 6.60 44.11
N SER A 27 32.67 5.46 44.73
CA SER A 27 32.28 4.15 44.21
C SER A 27 30.77 3.99 44.22
N ILE A 28 30.08 4.42 45.28
CA ILE A 28 28.63 4.38 45.37
C ILE A 28 27.99 5.31 44.33
N LYS A 29 28.52 6.53 44.14
CA LYS A 29 28.01 7.48 43.14
C LYS A 29 28.14 6.91 41.73
N LYS A 30 29.33 6.40 41.36
CA LYS A 30 29.56 5.76 40.04
C LYS A 30 28.67 4.54 39.83
N ALA A 31 28.47 3.71 40.86
CA ALA A 31 27.61 2.53 40.77
C ALA A 31 26.14 2.89 40.55
N ARG A 32 25.65 4.02 41.10
CA ARG A 32 24.29 4.51 40.85
C ARG A 32 24.13 5.02 39.42
N GLU A 33 25.07 5.82 38.94
CA GLU A 33 25.03 6.37 37.58
C GLU A 33 25.04 5.27 36.51
N GLN A 34 25.90 4.24 36.67
CA GLN A 34 25.91 3.10 35.75
C GLN A 34 24.63 2.27 35.77
N LYS A 35 23.91 2.21 36.90
CA LYS A 35 22.62 1.49 36.97
C LYS A 35 21.54 2.20 36.17
N GLU A 36 21.46 3.52 36.30
CA GLU A 36 20.50 4.32 35.52
C GLU A 36 20.80 4.24 34.02
N SER A 37 22.07 4.40 33.61
CA SER A 37 22.44 4.25 32.19
C SER A 37 22.17 2.85 31.64
N LYS A 38 22.42 1.80 32.42
CA LYS A 38 22.09 0.41 32.02
C LYS A 38 20.58 0.20 31.89
N LYS A 39 19.79 0.81 32.77
CA LYS A 39 18.32 0.76 32.72
C LYS A 39 17.78 1.49 31.50
N GLU A 40 18.34 2.64 31.15
CA GLU A 40 18.00 3.36 29.93
C GLU A 40 18.34 2.55 28.68
N ILE A 41 19.54 1.98 28.60
CA ILE A 41 19.94 1.11 27.48
C ILE A 41 19.00 -0.10 27.37
N ALA A 42 18.65 -0.73 28.49
CA ALA A 42 17.71 -1.86 28.49
C ALA A 42 16.31 -1.45 28.00
N ARG A 43 15.82 -0.29 28.43
CA ARG A 43 14.54 0.27 27.99
C ARG A 43 14.54 0.60 26.50
N LEU A 44 15.61 1.23 26.01
CA LEU A 44 15.76 1.57 24.59
C LEU A 44 15.84 0.32 23.72
N LYS A 45 16.56 -0.71 24.17
CA LYS A 45 16.59 -2.00 23.48
C LYS A 45 15.22 -2.66 23.42
N ALA A 46 14.49 -2.70 24.54
CA ALA A 46 13.13 -3.24 24.57
C ALA A 46 12.21 -2.49 23.58
N MET A 47 12.25 -1.14 23.61
CA MET A 47 11.46 -0.34 22.67
C MET A 47 11.84 -0.57 21.21
N LEU A 48 13.13 -0.78 20.91
CA LEU A 48 13.58 -1.10 19.56
C LEU A 48 13.06 -2.48 19.11
N THR A 49 13.13 -3.48 19.99
CA THR A 49 12.60 -4.81 19.70
C THR A 49 11.09 -4.75 19.45
N ASP A 50 10.33 -4.06 20.30
CA ASP A 50 8.88 -3.87 20.10
C ASP A 50 8.58 -3.18 18.77
N ARG A 51 9.38 -2.18 18.38
CA ARG A 51 9.22 -1.47 17.10
C ARG A 51 9.53 -2.37 15.91
N MET A 52 10.62 -3.13 15.98
CA MET A 52 11.02 -4.07 14.93
C MET A 52 9.96 -5.16 14.76
N ASP A 53 9.44 -5.71 15.86
CA ASP A 53 8.38 -6.71 15.84
C ASP A 53 7.11 -6.14 15.22
N LEU A 54 6.70 -4.92 15.62
CA LEU A 54 5.54 -4.24 15.06
C LEU A 54 5.71 -3.90 13.56
N GLU A 55 6.89 -3.44 13.15
CA GLU A 55 7.20 -3.21 11.74
C GLU A 55 7.20 -4.51 10.95
N SER A 56 7.71 -5.60 11.50
CA SER A 56 7.71 -6.91 10.85
C SER A 56 6.29 -7.45 10.67
N GLU A 57 5.43 -7.33 11.69
CA GLU A 57 4.02 -7.69 11.61
C GLU A 57 3.28 -6.80 10.60
N GLY A 58 3.50 -5.49 10.64
CA GLY A 58 2.92 -4.54 9.70
C GLY A 58 3.32 -4.83 8.25
N LEU A 59 4.61 -5.08 8.01
CA LEU A 59 5.14 -5.45 6.71
C LEU A 59 4.54 -6.78 6.21
N SER A 60 4.38 -7.76 7.10
CA SER A 60 3.79 -9.05 6.75
C SER A 60 2.31 -8.91 6.34
N LYS A 61 1.54 -8.08 7.04
CA LYS A 61 0.14 -7.76 6.72
C LYS A 61 0.04 -7.04 5.38
N LEU A 62 0.86 -6.01 5.16
CA LEU A 62 0.92 -5.28 3.88
C LEU A 62 1.27 -6.23 2.72
N LYS A 63 2.23 -7.14 2.92
CA LYS A 63 2.60 -8.12 1.91
C LYS A 63 1.45 -9.09 1.61
N ALA A 64 0.72 -9.53 2.64
CA ALA A 64 -0.45 -10.39 2.48
C ALA A 64 -1.57 -9.67 1.70
N GLU A 65 -1.87 -8.42 2.04
CA GLU A 65 -2.86 -7.59 1.35
C GLU A 65 -2.48 -7.37 -0.13
N VAL A 66 -1.21 -7.11 -0.42
CA VAL A 66 -0.74 -6.99 -1.81
C VAL A 66 -0.95 -8.29 -2.60
N VAL A 67 -0.68 -9.45 -1.99
CA VAL A 67 -0.91 -10.75 -2.62
C VAL A 67 -2.41 -10.97 -2.85
N GLU A 68 -3.24 -10.66 -1.86
CA GLU A 68 -4.69 -10.78 -1.96
C GLU A 68 -5.25 -9.87 -3.06
N LEU A 69 -4.87 -8.59 -3.09
CA LEU A 69 -5.29 -7.63 -4.11
C LEU A 69 -4.85 -8.05 -5.51
N LYS A 70 -3.64 -8.60 -5.67
CA LYS A 70 -3.19 -9.16 -6.95
C LYS A 70 -4.06 -10.34 -7.37
N GLN A 71 -4.40 -11.24 -6.44
CA GLN A 71 -5.28 -12.36 -6.73
C GLN A 71 -6.69 -11.89 -7.11
N GLN A 72 -7.26 -10.93 -6.39
CA GLN A 72 -8.56 -10.36 -6.71
C GLN A 72 -8.54 -9.65 -8.07
N ASN A 73 -7.47 -8.92 -8.40
CA ASN A 73 -7.31 -8.27 -9.69
C ASN A 73 -7.28 -9.29 -10.84
N GLU A 74 -6.52 -10.37 -10.70
CA GLU A 74 -6.50 -11.45 -11.68
C GLU A 74 -7.86 -12.13 -11.81
N ASN A 75 -8.53 -12.43 -10.68
CA ASN A 75 -9.87 -13.02 -10.68
C ASN A 75 -10.88 -12.12 -11.39
N LEU A 76 -10.83 -10.81 -11.16
CA LEU A 76 -11.68 -9.83 -11.83
C LEU A 76 -11.35 -9.76 -13.32
N ARG A 77 -10.07 -9.76 -13.70
CA ARG A 77 -9.63 -9.78 -15.09
C ARG A 77 -10.16 -11.01 -15.83
N ILE A 78 -10.02 -12.18 -15.23
CA ILE A 78 -10.55 -13.45 -15.75
C ILE A 78 -12.08 -13.39 -15.82
N SER A 79 -12.75 -12.83 -14.81
CA SER A 79 -14.21 -12.69 -14.79
C SER A 79 -14.70 -11.77 -15.91
N ILE A 80 -14.07 -10.60 -16.09
CA ILE A 80 -14.37 -9.66 -17.18
C ILE A 80 -14.16 -10.34 -18.54
N HIS A 81 -13.05 -11.05 -18.71
CA HIS A 81 -12.77 -11.79 -19.94
C HIS A 81 -13.78 -12.94 -20.17
N THR A 82 -14.20 -13.61 -19.10
CA THR A 82 -15.22 -14.66 -19.17
C THR A 82 -16.58 -14.08 -19.52
N PHE A 83 -16.95 -12.93 -18.97
CA PHE A 83 -18.17 -12.21 -19.33
C PHE A 83 -18.13 -11.69 -20.77
N SER A 84 -16.99 -11.18 -21.24
CA SER A 84 -16.84 -10.72 -22.62
C SER A 84 -16.82 -11.85 -23.64
N GLN A 85 -16.36 -13.04 -23.27
CA GLN A 85 -16.42 -14.25 -24.11
C GLN A 85 -17.77 -14.97 -24.04
N ARG A 86 -18.59 -14.68 -23.03
CA ARG A 86 -19.98 -15.15 -22.91
C ARG A 86 -20.96 -13.98 -22.90
N PRO A 87 -21.04 -13.14 -23.97
CA PRO A 87 -22.27 -12.37 -24.18
C PRO A 87 -23.37 -13.41 -24.19
N GLY A 88 -24.32 -13.33 -23.25
CA GLY A 88 -25.03 -14.50 -22.73
C GLY A 88 -25.50 -15.41 -23.87
N ARG A 89 -25.22 -16.72 -23.84
CA ARG A 89 -25.63 -17.63 -24.93
C ARG A 89 -27.11 -17.45 -25.29
N ALA A 90 -27.93 -17.07 -24.31
CA ALA A 90 -29.32 -16.67 -24.45
C ALA A 90 -29.53 -15.43 -25.35
N GLU A 91 -28.71 -14.39 -25.20
CA GLU A 91 -28.74 -13.18 -26.04
C GLU A 91 -28.29 -13.48 -27.47
N LEU A 92 -27.21 -14.26 -27.64
CA LEU A 92 -26.75 -14.72 -28.95
C LEU A 92 -27.80 -15.60 -29.65
N SER A 93 -28.39 -16.57 -28.94
CA SER A 93 -29.47 -17.40 -29.50
C SER A 93 -30.70 -16.58 -29.85
N ARG A 94 -31.03 -15.57 -29.04
CA ARG A 94 -32.18 -14.70 -29.26
C ARG A 94 -31.94 -13.75 -30.45
N LEU A 95 -30.72 -13.23 -30.61
CA LEU A 95 -30.30 -12.48 -31.79
C LEU A 95 -30.39 -13.34 -33.05
N GLN A 96 -29.92 -14.59 -33.00
CA GLN A 96 -30.02 -15.51 -34.14
C GLN A 96 -31.48 -15.80 -34.52
N VAL A 97 -32.37 -15.99 -33.52
CA VAL A 97 -33.80 -16.16 -33.76
C VAL A 97 -34.43 -14.89 -34.35
N TYR A 98 -34.04 -13.70 -33.88
CA TYR A 98 -34.52 -12.44 -34.45
C TYR A 98 -34.04 -12.23 -35.89
N GLN A 99 -32.78 -12.54 -36.19
CA GLN A 99 -32.26 -12.48 -37.55
C GLN A 99 -33.03 -13.43 -38.47
N GLN A 100 -33.23 -14.68 -38.04
CA GLN A 100 -33.97 -15.67 -38.83
C GLN A 100 -35.44 -15.26 -39.03
N ALA A 101 -36.08 -14.63 -38.04
CA ALA A 101 -37.43 -14.10 -38.18
C ALA A 101 -37.48 -12.93 -39.19
N ALA A 102 -36.51 -12.02 -39.16
CA ALA A 102 -36.40 -10.92 -40.11
C ALA A 102 -36.18 -11.41 -41.56
N ASP A 103 -35.34 -12.42 -41.74
CA ASP A 103 -35.09 -13.05 -43.05
C ASP A 103 -36.37 -13.69 -43.60
N ARG A 104 -37.15 -14.37 -42.75
CA ARG A 104 -38.44 -14.97 -43.13
C ARG A 104 -39.48 -13.93 -43.50
N LEU A 105 -39.54 -12.80 -42.78
CA LEU A 105 -40.45 -11.70 -43.09
C LEU A 105 -40.09 -10.99 -44.41
N THR A 106 -38.80 -10.91 -44.72
CA THR A 106 -38.31 -10.34 -45.99
C THR A 106 -38.66 -11.21 -47.19
N ILE A 107 -38.65 -12.54 -47.03
CA ILE A 107 -39.06 -13.48 -48.09
C ILE A 107 -40.59 -13.47 -48.28
N ASN A 108 -41.36 -13.38 -47.19
CA ASN A 108 -42.83 -13.46 -47.26
C ASN A 108 -43.54 -12.13 -47.57
N SER A 109 -42.88 -10.98 -47.45
CA SER A 109 -43.51 -9.67 -47.63
C SER A 109 -42.76 -8.79 -48.64
N PRO A 110 -43.32 -8.53 -49.84
CA PRO A 110 -42.75 -7.61 -50.81
C PRO A 110 -42.54 -6.21 -50.23
N GLY A 111 -41.36 -5.62 -50.41
CA GLY A 111 -41.04 -4.26 -49.94
C GLY A 111 -40.64 -4.14 -48.45
N PHE A 112 -40.77 -5.21 -47.65
CA PHE A 112 -40.36 -5.19 -46.24
C PHE A 112 -38.84 -5.17 -46.09
N GLY A 113 -38.09 -5.89 -46.94
CA GLY A 113 -36.64 -5.97 -46.86
C GLY A 113 -35.93 -4.61 -46.99
N SER A 114 -36.39 -3.75 -47.90
CA SER A 114 -35.80 -2.41 -48.10
C SER A 114 -36.14 -1.44 -46.96
N ALA A 115 -37.37 -1.51 -46.43
CA ALA A 115 -37.79 -0.73 -45.27
C ALA A 115 -37.05 -1.17 -43.99
N TRP A 116 -36.90 -2.49 -43.78
CA TRP A 116 -36.16 -3.05 -42.66
C TRP A 116 -34.66 -2.70 -42.71
N GLN A 117 -34.01 -2.84 -43.86
CA GLN A 117 -32.61 -2.44 -44.02
C GLN A 117 -32.39 -0.94 -43.79
N SER A 118 -33.33 -0.09 -44.21
CA SER A 118 -33.27 1.36 -43.97
C SER A 118 -33.42 1.69 -42.48
N ALA A 119 -34.40 1.07 -41.81
CA ALA A 119 -34.61 1.24 -40.36
C ALA A 119 -33.45 0.67 -39.52
N LEU A 120 -32.85 -0.45 -39.95
CA LEU A 120 -31.65 -1.02 -39.31
C LEU A 120 -30.47 -0.06 -39.42
N LYS A 121 -30.23 0.49 -40.62
CA LYS A 121 -29.15 1.45 -40.85
C LYS A 121 -29.33 2.74 -40.04
N GLU A 122 -30.57 3.22 -39.89
CA GLU A 122 -30.88 4.41 -39.11
C GLU A 122 -30.71 4.17 -37.60
N SER A 123 -31.17 3.03 -37.09
CA SER A 123 -30.97 2.63 -35.69
C SER A 123 -29.49 2.38 -35.35
N GLU A 124 -28.69 1.81 -36.26
CA GLU A 124 -27.23 1.71 -36.10
C GLU A 124 -26.56 3.10 -35.99
N ALA A 125 -27.04 4.06 -36.79
CA ALA A 125 -26.54 5.43 -36.75
C ALA A 125 -26.92 6.15 -35.45
N GLU A 126 -28.12 5.90 -34.91
CA GLU A 126 -28.57 6.43 -33.62
C GLU A 126 -27.81 5.79 -32.44
N PHE A 127 -27.64 4.46 -32.47
CA PHE A 127 -26.89 3.73 -31.45
C PHE A 127 -25.43 4.21 -31.35
N LYS A 128 -24.75 4.44 -32.49
CA LYS A 128 -23.40 5.04 -32.51
C LYS A 128 -23.36 6.41 -31.84
N LYS A 129 -24.39 7.24 -32.01
CA LYS A 129 -24.48 8.55 -31.34
C LYS A 129 -24.67 8.41 -29.83
N THR A 130 -25.41 7.41 -29.37
CA THR A 130 -25.57 7.11 -27.93
C THR A 130 -24.25 6.70 -27.28
N PHE A 131 -23.43 5.88 -27.94
CA PHE A 131 -22.10 5.50 -27.42
C PHE A 131 -21.14 6.70 -27.34
N LEU A 132 -21.18 7.59 -28.32
CA LEU A 132 -20.42 8.85 -28.28
C LEU A 132 -20.93 9.81 -27.18
N GLY A 133 -22.23 9.81 -26.90
CA GLY A 133 -22.85 10.58 -25.82
C GLY A 133 -22.55 10.08 -24.40
N LEU A 134 -22.17 8.81 -24.24
CA LEU A 134 -21.76 8.21 -22.96
C LEU A 134 -20.28 8.47 -22.61
N GLN A 135 -19.46 8.84 -23.60
CA GLN A 135 -18.04 9.19 -23.40
C GLN A 135 -17.82 10.32 -22.37
N PRO A 136 -18.57 11.45 -22.37
CA PRO A 136 -18.45 12.47 -21.33
C PRO A 136 -18.93 12.00 -19.94
N PHE A 137 -19.86 11.04 -19.88
CA PHE A 137 -20.36 10.47 -18.62
C PHE A 137 -19.33 9.53 -17.97
N ILE A 138 -18.66 8.69 -18.77
CA ILE A 138 -17.57 7.82 -18.34
C ILE A 138 -16.36 8.65 -17.85
N ARG A 139 -16.02 9.75 -18.57
CA ARG A 139 -14.96 10.69 -18.14
C ARG A 139 -15.27 11.39 -16.81
N LYS A 140 -16.55 11.54 -16.45
CA LYS A 140 -16.97 12.19 -15.19
C LYS A 140 -16.90 11.26 -13.98
N ILE A 141 -17.06 9.95 -14.19
CA ILE A 141 -17.14 8.95 -13.11
C ILE A 141 -15.78 8.27 -12.87
N ILE A 142 -14.88 8.26 -13.87
CA ILE A 142 -13.50 7.83 -13.69
C ILE A 142 -12.66 9.08 -13.43
N PRO A 143 -12.32 9.41 -12.17
CA PRO A 143 -11.26 10.38 -11.91
C PRO A 143 -9.97 9.76 -12.44
N LEU A 144 -9.56 10.19 -13.63
CA LEU A 144 -8.18 10.05 -14.11
C LEU A 144 -7.32 10.84 -13.12
N LYS A 145 -6.96 10.23 -12.00
CA LYS A 145 -5.96 10.77 -11.10
C LYS A 145 -4.67 10.76 -11.88
N ASN A 146 -4.35 11.92 -12.42
CA ASN A 146 -3.19 12.20 -13.24
C ASN A 146 -1.94 12.10 -12.38
N ASN A 147 -1.53 10.88 -12.00
CA ASN A 147 -0.26 10.62 -11.34
C ASN A 147 0.86 10.33 -12.36
N ALA A 148 0.60 10.43 -13.67
CA ALA A 148 1.60 10.23 -14.71
C ALA A 148 2.53 11.43 -14.95
N ARG A 149 2.35 12.55 -14.22
CA ARG A 149 3.27 13.71 -14.29
C ARG A 149 4.44 13.66 -13.31
N LEU A 150 4.52 12.66 -12.43
CA LEU A 150 5.58 12.58 -11.42
C LEU A 150 6.85 11.84 -11.91
N ILE A 151 6.95 11.51 -13.20
CA ILE A 151 8.12 10.82 -13.77
C ILE A 151 8.86 11.71 -14.79
N GLU A 152 8.24 12.75 -15.34
CA GLU A 152 8.87 13.59 -16.37
C GLU A 152 9.83 14.65 -15.78
N ASP A 153 9.53 15.17 -14.58
CA ASP A 153 10.37 16.18 -13.91
C ASP A 153 11.68 15.59 -13.35
N ALA A 154 11.78 14.27 -13.16
CA ALA A 154 13.00 13.63 -12.65
C ALA A 154 14.06 13.37 -13.74
N THR A 155 13.73 13.52 -15.03
CA THR A 155 14.65 13.24 -16.14
C THR A 155 15.23 14.50 -16.81
N VAL A 156 14.75 15.69 -16.45
CA VAL A 156 15.17 16.96 -17.11
C VAL A 156 16.24 17.71 -16.29
N GLU A 157 16.40 17.44 -15.00
CA GLU A 157 17.43 18.11 -14.17
C GLU A 157 18.84 17.51 -14.25
N GLU A 158 19.05 16.38 -14.95
CA GLU A 158 20.40 15.78 -15.11
C GLU A 158 21.08 16.13 -16.45
N GLN A 159 20.50 17.04 -17.25
CA GLN A 159 21.11 17.56 -18.47
C GLN A 159 20.88 19.06 -18.65
N SER A 160 21.41 19.88 -17.74
CA SER A 160 21.73 21.28 -18.02
C SER A 160 22.96 21.74 -17.24
#